data_AF-A0A7S4IRG4-F1
#
_entry.id   AF-A0A7S4IRG4-F1
#
_cell.length_a   1.000
_cell.length_b   1.000
_cell.length_c   1.000
_cell.angle_alpha   90.00
_cell.angle_beta   90.00
_cell.angle_gamma   90.00
#
_symmetry.space_group_name_H-M   'P 1'
#
loop_
_entity.id
_entity.type
_entity.pdbx_description
1 polymer ?
#
loop_
_entity_poly.entity_id
_entity_poly.type
_entity_poly.pdbx_seq_one_letter_code
_entity_poly.pdbx_strand_id
1 'polypeptide(L)'
;GNIKSCPTEHCDNTFAEGQGFEIFEANLGIMEACHECFEEYMRLKQRKEKFTLQWKTEVIENELRIKRREEAKRQADLEKAKRDLQEKQLREAHFAFNSILASENIPERVSNILQDDQIYSLSMDKIKLCMDSGEIPIGFLDSPVWSDISQNYSKIVNRMEGKQKIFDSLAQEEEDSIRELDELEERKLELINKVQTIRQKRDSLGREFHIWQKVNSKQPMDVIKTCRDAETILAERMQMQLQNPDNFAAGDGKDNAALSLVFNACGLSQDTISRLQHLDGNQFLQVNISQLCDQQDITQLEDSCYLNYLQELLALKQFPSIKHEEECVVCCCKTPEDLIFLIEEHEQDFDTKFLEENNFNGKLFLGLSKAHIPRIQKATGTLDVQQMISTVSYFRDIHLQELTNH
;
A
#
# COMPACT_ATOMS: atom_id res chain seq x y z
N GLY A 1 -40.04 30.69 -9.43
CA GLY A 1 -41.38 31.29 -9.33
C GLY A 1 -42.16 30.88 -10.56
N ASN A 2 -43.30 30.22 -10.34
CA ASN A 2 -44.28 29.69 -11.31
C ASN A 2 -43.80 28.59 -12.27
N ILE A 3 -43.75 27.35 -11.77
CA ILE A 3 -43.90 26.15 -12.60
C ILE A 3 -45.39 25.81 -12.58
N LYS A 4 -46.06 25.90 -13.74
CA LYS A 4 -47.46 25.49 -13.89
C LYS A 4 -47.55 23.97 -13.71
N SER A 5 -48.45 23.54 -12.83
CA SER A 5 -48.81 22.13 -12.62
C SER A 5 -49.42 21.52 -13.88
N CYS A 6 -48.92 20.36 -14.29
CA CYS A 6 -49.50 19.53 -15.36
C CYS A 6 -50.76 18.81 -14.82
N PRO A 7 -51.91 18.87 -15.48
CA PRO A 7 -53.11 18.17 -15.03
C PRO A 7 -53.07 16.72 -15.53
N THR A 8 -52.70 15.79 -14.65
CA THR A 8 -52.92 14.35 -14.82
C THR A 8 -54.30 13.99 -14.30
N GLU A 9 -55.34 14.23 -15.09
CA GLU A 9 -56.68 13.70 -14.83
C GLU A 9 -57.47 13.69 -16.16
N HIS A 10 -57.55 12.51 -16.77
CA HIS A 10 -58.59 12.01 -17.70
C HIS A 10 -58.00 11.06 -18.73
N CYS A 11 -58.16 9.75 -18.49
CA CYS A 11 -58.21 8.73 -19.52
C CYS A 11 -58.98 7.52 -18.99
N ASP A 12 -60.29 7.71 -18.81
CA ASP A 12 -61.27 6.62 -18.74
C ASP A 12 -62.02 6.57 -20.08
N ASN A 13 -61.95 5.40 -20.72
CA ASN A 13 -62.85 4.83 -21.74
C ASN A 13 -63.50 5.74 -22.79
N THR A 14 -63.04 5.62 -24.05
CA THR A 14 -63.94 5.30 -25.19
C THR A 14 -63.13 4.87 -26.43
N PHE A 15 -63.16 3.58 -26.73
CA PHE A 15 -62.91 3.06 -28.08
C PHE A 15 -64.18 3.33 -28.90
N ALA A 16 -64.16 4.36 -29.75
CA ALA A 16 -65.13 4.55 -30.82
C ALA A 16 -64.34 4.76 -32.11
N GLU A 17 -64.59 3.88 -33.07
CA GLU A 17 -63.94 3.86 -34.38
C GLU A 17 -64.18 5.17 -35.14
N GLY A 18 -63.11 5.79 -35.61
CA GLY A 18 -63.16 6.81 -36.66
C GLY A 18 -62.78 8.25 -36.29
N GLN A 19 -61.66 8.49 -35.61
CA GLN A 19 -61.00 9.83 -35.54
C GLN A 19 -59.50 9.73 -35.14
N GLY A 20 -58.78 8.74 -35.70
CA GLY A 20 -57.43 8.36 -35.24
C GLY A 20 -56.24 9.24 -35.66
N PHE A 21 -56.42 10.22 -36.55
CA PHE A 21 -55.29 10.97 -37.12
C PHE A 21 -55.07 12.35 -36.47
N GLU A 22 -56.13 13.09 -36.15
CA GLU A 22 -56.02 14.43 -35.54
C GLU A 22 -55.57 14.38 -34.06
N ILE A 23 -55.89 13.29 -33.34
CA ILE A 23 -55.44 13.06 -31.96
C ILE A 23 -53.94 12.71 -31.92
N PHE A 24 -53.40 12.12 -33.00
CA PHE A 24 -51.99 11.75 -33.08
C PHE A 24 -51.09 12.97 -33.34
N GLU A 25 -51.50 13.89 -34.22
CA GLU A 25 -50.78 15.16 -34.45
C GLU A 25 -50.82 16.08 -33.22
N ALA A 26 -51.95 16.15 -32.52
CA ALA A 26 -52.05 16.92 -31.27
C ALA A 26 -51.12 16.37 -30.16
N ASN A 27 -50.97 15.05 -30.08
CA ASN A 27 -50.05 14.42 -29.12
C ASN A 27 -48.58 14.55 -29.51
N LEU A 28 -48.24 14.61 -30.81
CA LEU A 28 -46.87 14.88 -31.27
C LEU A 28 -46.42 16.31 -30.92
N GLY A 29 -47.28 17.31 -31.13
CA GLY A 29 -46.98 18.71 -30.79
C GLY A 29 -46.79 18.95 -29.29
N ILE A 30 -47.49 18.19 -28.43
CA ILE A 30 -47.29 18.24 -26.97
C ILE A 30 -45.94 17.62 -26.58
N MET A 31 -45.52 16.52 -27.24
CA MET A 31 -44.20 15.93 -27.00
C MET A 31 -43.05 16.83 -27.45
N GLU A 32 -43.18 17.50 -28.60
CA GLU A 32 -42.18 18.46 -29.09
C GLU A 32 -42.06 19.69 -28.17
N ALA A 33 -43.19 20.25 -27.73
CA ALA A 33 -43.18 21.34 -26.75
C ALA A 33 -42.57 20.92 -25.40
N CYS A 34 -42.80 19.68 -24.95
CA CYS A 34 -42.14 19.12 -23.77
C CYS A 34 -40.63 18.94 -23.96
N HIS A 35 -40.18 18.57 -25.17
CA HIS A 35 -38.77 18.43 -25.50
C HIS A 35 -38.04 19.78 -25.52
N GLU A 36 -38.63 20.81 -26.14
CA GLU A 36 -38.08 22.17 -26.14
C GLU A 36 -38.00 22.76 -24.73
N CYS A 37 -39.03 22.54 -23.90
CA CYS A 37 -39.01 22.96 -22.50
C CYS A 37 -37.90 22.26 -21.70
N PHE A 38 -37.65 20.97 -21.98
CA PHE A 38 -36.58 20.21 -21.35
C PHE A 38 -35.19 20.70 -21.80
N GLU A 39 -35.00 20.96 -23.10
CA GLU A 39 -33.75 21.52 -23.61
C GLU A 39 -33.44 22.88 -22.99
N GLU A 40 -34.41 23.78 -22.91
CA GLU A 40 -34.21 25.12 -22.35
C GLU A 40 -33.93 25.05 -20.84
N TYR A 41 -34.59 24.15 -20.11
CA TYR A 41 -34.26 23.85 -18.72
C TYR A 41 -32.80 23.37 -18.57
N MET A 42 -32.34 22.47 -19.43
CA MET A 42 -30.97 21.96 -19.41
C MET A 42 -29.95 23.05 -19.74
N ARG A 43 -30.22 23.94 -20.70
CA ARG A 43 -29.38 25.11 -21.01
C ARG A 43 -29.28 26.08 -19.84
N LEU A 44 -30.41 26.37 -19.17
CA LEU A 44 -30.43 27.24 -17.99
C LEU A 44 -29.68 26.62 -16.81
N LYS A 45 -29.79 25.31 -16.61
CA LYS A 45 -29.02 24.57 -15.60
C LYS A 45 -27.51 24.67 -15.87
N GLN A 46 -27.08 24.43 -17.10
CA GLN A 46 -25.66 24.56 -17.49
C GLN A 46 -25.13 25.99 -17.33
N ARG A 47 -25.94 27.01 -17.68
CA ARG A 47 -25.57 28.42 -17.47
C ARG A 47 -25.41 28.76 -15.99
N LYS A 48 -26.31 28.28 -15.14
CA LYS A 48 -26.23 28.48 -13.68
C LYS A 48 -24.99 27.81 -13.10
N GLU A 49 -24.67 26.60 -13.54
CA GLU A 49 -23.45 25.87 -13.12
C GLU A 49 -22.19 26.61 -13.56
N LYS A 50 -22.12 27.09 -14.81
CA LYS A 50 -20.99 27.87 -15.33
C LYS A 50 -20.79 29.19 -14.55
N PHE A 51 -21.87 29.92 -14.29
CA PHE A 51 -21.82 31.17 -13.52
C PHE A 51 -21.36 30.91 -12.07
N THR A 52 -21.88 29.85 -11.44
CA THR A 52 -21.48 29.45 -10.08
C THR A 52 -19.98 29.10 -10.03
N LEU A 53 -19.47 28.41 -11.05
CA LEU A 53 -18.05 28.06 -11.14
C LEU A 53 -17.19 29.31 -11.32
N GLN A 54 -17.55 30.21 -12.23
CA GLN A 54 -16.85 31.49 -12.46
C GLN A 54 -16.81 32.35 -11.20
N TRP A 55 -17.94 32.51 -10.51
CA TRP A 55 -18.01 33.26 -9.26
C TRP A 55 -17.13 32.65 -8.18
N LYS A 56 -17.11 31.32 -8.04
CA LYS A 56 -16.20 30.63 -7.09
C LYS A 56 -14.73 30.88 -7.44
N THR A 57 -14.36 30.82 -8.72
CA THR A 57 -12.99 31.10 -9.16
C THR A 57 -12.57 32.54 -8.84
N GLU A 58 -13.43 33.52 -9.11
CA GLU A 58 -13.14 34.94 -8.86
C GLU A 58 -12.99 35.24 -7.36
N VAL A 59 -13.83 34.62 -6.51
CA VAL A 59 -13.70 34.73 -5.05
C VAL A 59 -12.36 34.16 -4.58
N ILE A 60 -11.96 32.97 -5.06
CA ILE A 60 -10.68 32.34 -4.71
C ILE A 60 -9.50 33.21 -5.19
N GLU A 61 -9.56 33.75 -6.41
CA GLU A 61 -8.49 34.61 -6.94
C GLU A 61 -8.35 35.92 -6.14
N ASN A 62 -9.45 36.53 -5.72
CA ASN A 62 -9.40 37.75 -4.92
C ASN A 62 -8.89 37.48 -3.50
N GLU A 63 -9.27 36.35 -2.88
CA GLU A 63 -8.70 35.91 -1.60
C GLU A 63 -7.18 35.67 -1.70
N LEU A 64 -6.72 35.02 -2.77
CA LEU A 64 -5.29 34.83 -3.03
C LEU A 64 -4.56 36.16 -3.23
N ARG A 65 -5.19 37.12 -3.92
CA ARG A 65 -4.62 38.46 -4.11
C ARG A 65 -4.49 39.23 -2.81
N ILE A 66 -5.46 39.12 -1.91
CA ILE A 66 -5.41 39.72 -0.56
C ILE A 66 -4.28 39.08 0.25
N LYS A 67 -4.20 37.74 0.28
CA LYS A 67 -3.13 37.01 0.98
C LYS A 67 -1.73 37.42 0.50
N ARG A 68 -1.52 37.51 -0.83
CA ARG A 68 -0.24 37.98 -1.40
C ARG A 68 0.12 39.41 -0.98
N ARG A 69 -0.85 40.31 -0.89
CA ARG A 69 -0.62 41.69 -0.42
C ARG A 69 -0.27 41.75 1.05
N GLU A 70 -0.93 40.95 1.88
CA GLU A 70 -0.62 40.85 3.32
C GLU A 70 0.77 40.26 3.55
N GLU A 71 1.15 39.23 2.79
CA GLU A 71 2.47 38.61 2.89
C GLU A 71 3.58 39.55 2.41
N ALA A 72 3.38 40.26 1.29
CA ALA A 72 4.31 41.30 0.83
C ALA A 72 4.46 42.43 1.86
N LYS A 73 3.38 42.83 2.53
CA LYS A 73 3.44 43.82 3.61
C LYS A 73 4.23 43.30 4.82
N ARG A 74 4.01 42.05 5.24
CA ARG A 74 4.77 41.42 6.34
C ARG A 74 6.27 41.34 6.01
N GLN A 75 6.64 40.99 4.78
CA GLN A 75 8.03 40.99 4.35
C GLN A 75 8.64 42.40 4.37
N ALA A 76 7.93 43.41 3.86
CA ALA A 76 8.40 44.79 3.90
C ALA A 76 8.57 45.32 5.34
N ASP A 77 7.64 45.00 6.24
CA ASP A 77 7.72 45.37 7.66
C ASP A 77 8.91 44.66 8.34
N LEU A 78 9.17 43.38 8.01
CA LEU A 78 10.32 42.62 8.51
C LEU A 78 11.66 43.23 8.03
N GLU A 79 11.77 43.57 6.75
CA GLU A 79 12.98 44.20 6.19
C GLU A 79 13.24 45.59 6.78
N LYS A 80 12.18 46.37 7.00
CA LYS A 80 12.29 47.65 7.69
C LYS A 80 12.78 47.47 9.12
N ALA A 81 12.21 46.54 9.88
CA ALA A 81 12.65 46.23 11.24
C ALA A 81 14.12 45.78 11.29
N LYS A 82 14.59 45.00 10.31
CA LYS A 82 16.01 44.62 10.20
C LYS A 82 16.92 45.83 9.97
N ARG A 83 16.54 46.77 9.09
CA ARG A 83 17.31 47.99 8.85
C ARG A 83 17.37 48.88 10.08
N ASP A 84 16.22 49.11 10.73
CA ASP A 84 16.14 49.93 11.94
C ASP A 84 16.99 49.32 13.08
N LEU A 85 17.01 47.99 13.19
CA LEU A 85 17.86 47.28 14.16
C LEU A 85 19.35 47.43 13.84
N GLN A 86 19.76 47.27 12.58
CA GLN A 86 21.15 47.45 12.15
C GLN A 86 21.63 48.88 12.41
N GLU A 87 20.81 49.89 12.08
CA GLU A 87 21.17 51.29 12.32
C GLU A 87 21.30 51.59 13.83
N LYS A 88 20.41 51.03 14.65
CA LYS A 88 20.51 51.13 16.11
C LYS A 88 21.79 50.49 16.63
N GLN A 89 22.13 49.27 16.20
CA GLN A 89 23.36 48.59 16.58
C GLN A 89 24.61 49.37 16.18
N LEU A 90 24.62 49.96 14.97
CA LEU A 90 25.72 50.79 14.51
C LEU A 90 25.91 52.03 15.40
N ARG A 91 24.82 52.74 15.73
CA ARG A 91 24.87 53.90 16.64
C ARG A 91 25.36 53.51 18.04
N GLU A 92 24.89 52.39 18.57
CA GLU A 92 25.34 51.87 19.86
C GLU A 92 26.83 51.49 19.84
N ALA A 93 27.31 50.89 18.74
CA ALA A 93 28.73 50.56 18.56
C ALA A 93 29.61 51.83 18.49
N HIS A 94 29.22 52.84 17.71
CA HIS A 94 29.92 54.14 17.67
C HIS A 94 29.94 54.82 19.03
N PHE A 95 28.82 54.79 19.77
CA PHE A 95 28.74 55.34 21.12
C PHE A 95 29.69 54.61 22.08
N ALA A 96 29.69 53.27 22.05
CA ALA A 96 30.58 52.45 22.86
C ALA A 96 32.06 52.71 22.56
N PHE A 97 32.43 52.82 21.28
CA PHE A 97 33.80 53.13 20.85
C PHE A 97 34.25 54.51 21.36
N ASN A 98 33.42 55.55 21.20
CA ASN A 98 33.69 56.89 21.73
C ASN A 98 33.84 56.89 23.26
N SER A 99 33.02 56.11 23.97
CA SER A 99 33.12 55.97 25.42
C SER A 99 34.45 55.32 25.84
N ILE A 100 35.00 54.40 25.06
CA ILE A 100 36.31 53.78 25.32
C ILE A 100 37.43 54.80 25.12
N LEU A 101 37.41 55.55 24.02
CA LEU A 101 38.41 56.60 23.74
C LEU A 101 38.41 57.69 24.82
N ALA A 102 37.23 58.13 25.26
CA ALA A 102 37.08 59.10 26.34
C ALA A 102 37.62 58.58 27.68
N SER A 103 37.49 57.27 27.97
CA SER A 103 37.95 56.67 29.23
C SER A 103 39.48 56.71 29.42
N GLU A 104 40.24 56.81 28.34
CA GLU A 104 41.71 56.95 28.38
C GLU A 104 42.16 58.37 28.00
N ASN A 105 41.29 59.37 28.17
CA ASN A 105 41.56 60.80 27.94
C ASN A 105 41.95 61.17 26.50
N ILE A 106 41.42 60.48 25.49
CA ILE A 106 41.60 60.89 24.09
C ILE A 106 40.59 62.03 23.78
N PRO A 107 41.04 63.21 23.32
CA PRO A 107 40.14 64.32 23.01
C PRO A 107 39.15 63.99 21.89
N GLU A 108 37.92 64.53 21.97
CA GLU A 108 36.87 64.30 20.96
C GLU A 108 37.31 64.67 19.53
N ARG A 109 38.07 65.76 19.38
CA ARG A 109 38.65 66.16 18.09
C ARG A 109 39.55 65.08 17.48
N VAL A 110 40.30 64.37 18.32
CA VAL A 110 41.18 63.26 17.89
C VAL A 110 40.37 62.00 17.64
N SER A 111 39.33 61.74 18.46
CA SER A 111 38.38 60.64 18.25
C SER A 111 37.74 60.69 16.87
N ASN A 112 37.28 61.86 16.43
CA ASN A 112 36.68 62.06 15.11
C ASN A 112 37.68 61.79 13.98
N ILE A 113 38.96 62.18 14.17
CA ILE A 113 40.04 61.90 13.22
C ILE A 113 40.31 60.39 13.14
N LEU A 114 40.35 59.70 14.27
CA LEU A 114 40.56 58.24 14.34
C LEU A 114 39.35 57.44 13.83
N GLN A 115 38.18 58.06 13.62
CA GLN A 115 37.01 57.42 13.02
C GLN A 115 36.89 57.68 11.53
N ASP A 116 37.75 58.55 10.96
CA ASP A 116 37.79 58.79 9.54
C ASP A 116 38.65 57.73 8.85
N ASP A 117 38.01 56.79 8.15
CA ASP A 117 38.68 55.73 7.40
C ASP A 117 39.76 56.27 6.43
N GLN A 118 39.60 57.52 5.94
CA GLN A 118 40.54 58.12 5.02
C GLN A 118 41.89 58.43 5.69
N ILE A 119 41.91 58.70 7.01
CA ILE A 119 43.13 59.07 7.75
C ILE A 119 44.19 57.97 7.67
N TYR A 120 43.77 56.70 7.67
CA TYR A 120 44.64 55.53 7.68
C TYR A 120 45.34 55.29 6.34
N SER A 121 44.87 55.94 5.28
CA SER A 121 45.41 55.83 3.92
C SER A 121 46.32 56.99 3.52
N LEU A 122 46.45 58.01 4.37
CA LEU A 122 47.24 59.20 4.07
C LEU A 122 48.75 58.92 4.12
N SER A 123 49.49 59.49 3.17
CA SER A 123 50.95 59.52 3.23
C SER A 123 51.43 60.54 4.27
N MET A 124 52.67 60.39 4.75
CA MET A 124 53.27 61.31 5.72
C MET A 124 53.21 62.78 5.27
N ASP A 125 53.42 63.05 3.98
CA ASP A 125 53.38 64.42 3.45
C ASP A 125 51.95 65.01 3.46
N LYS A 126 50.93 64.18 3.25
CA LYS A 126 49.53 64.59 3.38
C LYS A 126 49.15 64.82 4.84
N ILE A 127 49.59 63.96 5.76
CA ILE A 127 49.39 64.15 7.20
C ILE A 127 49.99 65.47 7.67
N LYS A 128 51.22 65.80 7.23
CA LYS A 128 51.85 67.10 7.52
C LYS A 128 51.01 68.27 7.01
N LEU A 129 50.51 68.19 5.78
CA LEU A 129 49.68 69.23 5.19
C LEU A 129 48.34 69.41 5.94
N CYS A 130 47.74 68.32 6.43
CA CYS A 130 46.57 68.35 7.31
C CYS A 130 46.89 68.93 8.70
N MET A 131 48.11 68.71 9.22
CA MET A 131 48.57 69.37 10.45
C MET A 131 48.80 70.88 10.24
N ASP A 132 49.42 71.27 9.11
CA ASP A 132 49.70 72.66 8.75
C ASP A 132 48.42 73.49 8.52
N SER A 133 47.40 72.87 7.92
CA SER A 133 46.07 73.46 7.74
C SER A 133 45.22 73.45 9.02
N GLY A 134 45.68 72.77 10.07
CA GLY A 134 44.97 72.66 11.35
C GLY A 134 43.81 71.66 11.33
N GLU A 135 43.69 70.80 10.33
CA GLU A 135 42.73 69.68 10.36
C GLU A 135 43.14 68.64 11.42
N ILE A 136 44.44 68.35 11.51
CA ILE A 136 45.03 67.49 12.53
C ILE A 136 45.72 68.36 13.60
N PRO A 137 45.42 68.19 14.90
CA PRO A 137 46.04 69.01 15.95
C PRO A 137 47.56 68.76 16.05
N ILE A 138 48.33 69.79 16.37
CA ILE A 138 49.76 69.70 16.68
C ILE A 138 50.02 70.24 18.10
N GLY A 139 50.97 69.64 18.81
CA GLY A 139 51.42 70.09 20.13
C GLY A 139 52.67 70.98 20.03
N PHE A 140 52.99 71.67 21.13
CA PHE A 140 54.26 72.37 21.25
C PHE A 140 55.42 71.38 21.48
N LEU A 141 56.66 71.82 21.25
CA LEU A 141 57.84 70.94 21.32
C LEU A 141 58.03 70.31 22.71
N ASP A 142 57.68 71.06 23.75
CA ASP A 142 57.72 70.68 25.16
C ASP A 142 56.46 69.91 25.62
N SER A 143 55.41 69.85 24.79
CA SER A 143 54.17 69.12 25.04
C SER A 143 53.55 68.58 23.74
N PRO A 144 54.15 67.53 23.13
CA PRO A 144 53.64 66.93 21.90
C PRO A 144 52.36 66.11 22.16
N VAL A 145 51.22 66.62 21.70
CA VAL A 145 49.88 66.03 21.89
C VAL A 145 49.77 64.57 21.44
N TRP A 146 50.41 64.20 20.32
CA TRP A 146 50.34 62.83 19.77
C TRP A 146 51.16 61.79 20.55
N SER A 147 52.14 62.21 21.34
CA SER A 147 52.89 61.29 22.21
C SER A 147 51.99 60.73 23.31
N ASP A 148 51.20 61.59 23.95
CA ASP A 148 50.26 61.19 24.99
C ASP A 148 49.09 60.37 24.42
N ILE A 149 48.57 60.77 23.26
CA ILE A 149 47.53 60.01 22.54
C ILE A 149 48.03 58.61 22.19
N SER A 150 49.25 58.48 21.67
CA SER A 150 49.83 57.18 21.32
C SER A 150 49.95 56.26 22.55
N GLN A 151 50.42 56.78 23.69
CA GLN A 151 50.50 56.02 24.94
C GLN A 151 49.12 55.58 25.45
N ASN A 152 48.13 56.48 25.43
CA ASN A 152 46.78 56.16 25.89
C ASN A 152 46.07 55.20 24.93
N TYR A 153 46.23 55.39 23.62
CA TYR A 153 45.69 54.48 22.61
C TYR A 153 46.32 53.08 22.71
N SER A 154 47.61 52.98 23.02
CA SER A 154 48.27 51.69 23.29
C SER A 154 47.63 50.93 24.48
N LYS A 155 47.21 51.64 25.55
CA LYS A 155 46.46 51.03 26.66
C LYS A 155 45.09 50.50 26.20
N ILE A 156 44.40 51.24 25.34
CA ILE A 156 43.13 50.81 24.74
C ILE A 156 43.34 49.52 23.93
N VAL A 157 44.33 49.50 23.05
CA VAL A 157 44.67 48.33 22.22
C VAL A 157 44.90 47.10 23.09
N ASN A 158 45.77 47.19 24.10
CA ASN A 158 46.05 46.08 25.01
C ASN A 158 44.79 45.59 25.76
N ARG A 159 43.92 46.52 26.21
CA ARG A 159 42.65 46.17 26.86
C ARG A 159 41.69 45.47 25.88
N MET A 160 41.62 45.94 24.65
CA MET A 160 40.75 45.39 23.62
C MET A 160 41.24 44.03 23.12
N GLU A 161 42.55 43.80 23.01
CA GLU A 161 43.11 42.47 22.72
C GLU A 161 42.75 41.44 23.79
N GLY A 162 42.77 41.84 25.08
CA GLY A 162 42.31 40.99 26.17
C GLY A 162 40.82 40.64 26.07
N LYS A 163 39.98 41.63 25.72
CA LYS A 163 38.55 41.40 25.47
C LYS A 163 38.28 40.57 24.22
N GLN A 164 39.07 40.72 23.17
CA GLN A 164 38.96 39.95 21.93
C GLN A 164 39.16 38.46 22.22
N LYS A 165 40.18 38.09 23.00
CA LYS A 165 40.41 36.69 23.39
C LYS A 165 39.22 36.09 24.16
N ILE A 166 38.61 36.87 25.06
CA ILE A 166 37.41 36.44 25.80
C ILE A 166 36.22 36.29 24.84
N PHE A 167 36.04 37.24 23.92
CA PHE A 167 34.99 37.21 22.91
C PHE A 167 35.12 35.96 22.02
N ASP A 168 36.31 35.68 21.50
CA ASP A 168 36.58 34.50 20.68
C ASP A 168 36.33 33.20 21.46
N SER A 169 36.72 33.15 22.74
CA SER A 169 36.45 32.00 23.61
C SER A 169 34.95 31.77 23.83
N LEU A 170 34.17 32.84 24.04
CA LEU A 170 32.72 32.74 24.22
C LEU A 170 32.02 32.35 22.91
N ALA A 171 32.49 32.87 21.77
CA ALA A 171 31.98 32.47 20.46
C ALA A 171 32.20 30.97 20.20
N GLN A 172 33.36 30.43 20.59
CA GLN A 172 33.61 28.99 20.51
C GLN A 172 32.71 28.18 21.44
N GLU A 173 32.52 28.63 22.70
CA GLU A 173 31.64 27.97 23.66
C GLU A 173 30.17 27.98 23.21
N GLU A 174 29.72 29.07 22.58
CA GLU A 174 28.40 29.17 21.95
C GLU A 174 28.26 28.16 20.80
N GLU A 175 29.25 28.07 19.91
CA GLU A 175 29.26 27.12 18.80
C GLU A 175 29.26 25.66 19.28
N ASP A 176 30.02 25.35 20.32
CA ASP A 176 30.05 24.02 20.94
C ASP A 176 28.69 23.67 21.58
N SER A 177 28.06 24.65 22.25
CA SER A 177 26.72 24.48 22.85
C SER A 177 25.63 24.28 21.80
N ILE A 178 25.69 25.00 20.67
CA ILE A 178 24.77 24.81 19.53
C ILE A 178 24.91 23.39 18.97
N ARG A 179 26.15 22.90 18.82
CA ARG A 179 26.41 21.54 18.34
C ARG A 179 25.84 20.47 19.28
N GLU A 180 25.98 20.64 20.59
CA GLU A 180 25.38 19.74 21.57
C GLU A 180 23.85 19.74 21.48
N LEU A 181 23.22 20.89 21.26
CA LEU A 181 21.78 21.00 21.04
C LEU A 181 21.33 20.24 19.79
N ASP A 182 22.06 20.36 18.68
CA ASP A 182 21.75 19.63 17.44
C ASP A 182 21.82 18.11 17.65
N GLU A 183 22.85 17.61 18.34
CA GLU A 183 23.00 16.18 18.68
C GLU A 183 21.84 15.67 19.57
N LEU A 184 21.39 16.48 20.53
CA LEU A 184 20.25 16.16 21.39
C LEU A 184 18.92 16.14 20.61
N GLU A 185 18.75 17.02 19.64
CA GLU A 185 17.57 17.03 18.76
C GLU A 185 17.52 15.79 17.86
N GLU A 186 18.64 15.40 17.26
CA GLU A 186 18.75 14.15 16.50
C GLU A 186 18.40 12.94 17.38
N ARG A 187 18.97 12.88 18.59
CA ARG A 187 18.71 11.79 19.52
C ARG A 187 17.24 11.72 19.95
N LYS A 188 16.59 12.87 20.13
CA LYS A 188 15.16 12.95 20.41
C LYS A 188 14.34 12.38 19.25
N LEU A 189 14.69 12.70 18.01
CA LEU A 189 14.01 12.18 16.83
C LEU A 189 14.14 10.65 16.71
N GLU A 190 15.34 10.11 16.95
CA GLU A 190 15.58 8.66 17.00
C GLU A 190 14.69 7.96 18.04
N LEU A 191 14.58 8.53 19.24
CA LEU A 191 13.74 7.97 20.30
C LEU A 191 12.25 8.02 19.96
N ILE A 192 11.78 9.08 19.31
CA ILE A 192 10.39 9.19 18.82
C ILE A 192 10.10 8.06 17.82
N ASN A 193 10.98 7.84 16.85
CA ASN A 193 10.84 6.77 15.86
C ASN A 193 10.83 5.40 16.53
N LYS A 194 11.73 5.16 17.49
CA LYS A 194 11.78 3.91 18.26
C LYS A 194 10.47 3.64 19.01
N VAL A 195 9.90 4.66 19.66
CA VAL A 195 8.61 4.55 20.36
C VAL A 195 7.48 4.22 19.38
N GLN A 196 7.47 4.84 18.21
CA GLN A 196 6.45 4.57 17.18
C GLN A 196 6.52 3.12 16.68
N THR A 197 7.71 2.61 16.38
CA THR A 197 7.91 1.19 15.99
C THR A 197 7.45 0.24 17.08
N ILE A 198 7.76 0.52 18.35
CA ILE A 198 7.30 -0.28 19.49
C ILE A 198 5.77 -0.29 19.59
N ARG A 199 5.12 0.88 19.41
CA ARG A 199 3.65 0.97 19.43
C ARG A 199 3.01 0.15 18.32
N GLN A 200 3.53 0.27 17.09
CA GLN A 200 3.04 -0.53 15.96
C GLN A 200 3.15 -2.03 16.22
N LYS A 201 4.30 -2.48 16.74
CA LYS A 201 4.51 -3.89 17.09
C LYS A 201 3.56 -4.35 18.19
N ARG A 202 3.40 -3.55 19.25
CA ARG A 202 2.45 -3.83 20.34
C ARG A 202 1.02 -3.94 19.82
N ASP A 203 0.60 -3.04 18.94
CA ASP A 203 -0.76 -3.04 18.42
C ASP A 203 -1.01 -4.23 17.47
N SER A 204 0.01 -4.66 16.69
CA SER A 204 -0.06 -5.90 15.91
C SER A 204 -0.24 -7.13 16.79
N LEU A 205 0.65 -7.28 17.79
CA LEU A 205 0.57 -8.38 18.74
C LEU A 205 -0.74 -8.35 19.55
N GLY A 206 -1.26 -7.16 19.87
CA GLY A 206 -2.55 -7.00 20.54
C GLY A 206 -3.71 -7.53 19.70
N ARG A 207 -3.70 -7.33 18.38
CA ARG A 207 -4.71 -7.90 17.48
C ARG A 207 -4.61 -9.41 17.39
N GLU A 208 -3.41 -9.95 17.19
CA GLU A 208 -3.15 -11.40 17.17
C GLU A 208 -3.61 -12.05 18.47
N PHE A 209 -3.23 -11.46 19.60
CA PHE A 209 -3.61 -11.94 20.92
C PHE A 209 -5.12 -11.88 21.16
N HIS A 210 -5.80 -10.84 20.68
CA HIS A 210 -7.25 -10.75 20.79
C HIS A 210 -7.96 -11.85 20.00
N ILE A 211 -7.50 -12.14 18.77
CA ILE A 211 -8.00 -13.26 17.96
C ILE A 211 -7.75 -14.57 18.69
N TRP A 212 -6.53 -14.78 19.19
CA TRP A 212 -6.17 -15.97 19.94
C TRP A 212 -7.04 -16.14 21.18
N GLN A 213 -7.27 -15.09 21.97
CA GLN A 213 -8.16 -15.14 23.13
C GLN A 213 -9.59 -15.53 22.74
N LYS A 214 -10.13 -14.96 21.65
CA LYS A 214 -11.47 -15.28 21.16
C LYS A 214 -11.56 -16.75 20.72
N VAL A 215 -10.54 -17.27 20.03
CA VAL A 215 -10.49 -18.68 19.61
C VAL A 215 -10.33 -19.58 20.82
N ASN A 216 -9.35 -19.30 21.69
CA ASN A 216 -9.03 -20.10 22.86
C ASN A 216 -10.17 -20.13 23.89
N SER A 217 -10.97 -19.07 23.99
CA SER A 217 -12.18 -19.05 24.84
C SER A 217 -13.23 -20.09 24.44
N LYS A 218 -13.17 -20.59 23.20
CA LYS A 218 -14.04 -21.65 22.70
C LYS A 218 -13.49 -23.06 22.93
N GLN A 219 -12.37 -23.19 23.66
CA GLN A 219 -11.72 -24.47 23.96
C GLN A 219 -11.45 -25.32 22.68
N PRO A 220 -10.74 -24.77 21.68
CA PRO A 220 -10.52 -25.44 20.40
C PRO A 220 -9.77 -26.77 20.57
N MET A 221 -8.97 -26.90 21.63
CA MET A 221 -8.27 -28.15 21.96
C MET A 221 -9.22 -29.32 22.22
N ASP A 222 -10.39 -29.07 22.81
CA ASP A 222 -11.37 -30.13 23.06
C ASP A 222 -11.98 -30.61 21.76
N VAL A 223 -12.35 -29.68 20.86
CA VAL A 223 -12.84 -30.00 19.51
C VAL A 223 -11.78 -30.75 18.71
N ILE A 224 -10.53 -30.27 18.69
CA ILE A 224 -9.41 -30.93 18.00
C ILE A 224 -9.21 -32.35 18.54
N LYS A 225 -9.25 -32.53 19.86
CA LYS A 225 -9.14 -33.84 20.49
C LYS A 225 -10.30 -34.75 20.07
N THR A 226 -11.53 -34.26 20.11
CA THR A 226 -12.72 -35.01 19.66
C THR A 226 -12.62 -35.38 18.19
N CYS A 227 -12.20 -34.46 17.31
CA CYS A 227 -11.99 -34.72 15.90
C CYS A 227 -10.92 -35.79 15.67
N ARG A 228 -9.77 -35.68 16.32
CA ARG A 228 -8.70 -36.69 16.24
C ARG A 228 -9.17 -38.07 16.72
N ASP A 229 -9.85 -38.12 17.87
CA ASP A 229 -10.31 -39.39 18.42
C ASP A 229 -11.38 -40.02 17.50
N ALA A 230 -12.26 -39.22 16.89
CA ALA A 230 -13.23 -39.67 15.89
C ALA A 230 -12.56 -40.10 14.57
N GLU A 231 -11.57 -39.35 14.08
CA GLU A 231 -10.78 -39.66 12.90
C GLU A 231 -10.10 -41.02 13.03
N THR A 232 -9.44 -41.29 14.16
CA THR A 232 -8.81 -42.60 14.42
C THR A 232 -9.81 -43.75 14.30
N ILE A 233 -10.99 -43.62 14.93
CA ILE A 233 -12.03 -44.67 14.89
C ILE A 233 -12.53 -44.89 13.45
N LEU A 234 -12.78 -43.80 12.71
CA LEU A 234 -13.28 -43.88 11.34
C LEU A 234 -12.21 -44.42 10.37
N ALA A 235 -10.96 -44.00 10.54
CA ALA A 235 -9.82 -44.44 9.74
C ALA A 235 -9.55 -45.95 9.94
N GLU A 236 -9.60 -46.46 11.18
CA GLU A 236 -9.47 -47.90 11.45
C GLU A 236 -10.54 -48.71 10.73
N ARG A 237 -11.81 -48.28 10.79
CA ARG A 237 -12.91 -48.94 10.07
C ARG A 237 -12.73 -48.90 8.56
N MET A 238 -12.31 -47.76 8.04
CA MET A 238 -12.02 -47.59 6.61
C MET A 238 -10.90 -48.53 6.18
N GLN A 239 -9.80 -48.59 6.93
CA GLN A 239 -8.64 -49.44 6.63
C GLN A 239 -8.99 -50.93 6.59
N MET A 240 -9.88 -51.41 7.46
CA MET A 240 -10.37 -52.79 7.41
C MET A 240 -11.13 -53.09 6.11
N GLN A 241 -11.93 -52.12 5.62
CA GLN A 241 -12.71 -52.29 4.39
C GLN A 241 -11.91 -52.07 3.11
N LEU A 242 -10.79 -51.36 3.16
CA LEU A 242 -9.89 -51.21 2.01
C LEU A 242 -9.35 -52.55 1.46
N GLN A 243 -9.31 -53.60 2.28
CA GLN A 243 -8.94 -54.95 1.83
C GLN A 243 -10.02 -55.61 0.95
N ASN A 244 -11.29 -55.22 1.17
CA ASN A 244 -12.44 -55.68 0.41
C ASN A 244 -13.36 -54.50 0.03
N PRO A 245 -12.94 -53.66 -0.95
CA PRO A 245 -13.65 -52.44 -1.32
C PRO A 245 -15.13 -52.63 -1.68
N ASP A 246 -15.53 -53.79 -2.20
CA ASP A 246 -16.94 -54.10 -2.50
C ASP A 246 -17.87 -54.01 -1.28
N ASN A 247 -17.32 -54.15 -0.06
CA ASN A 247 -18.07 -54.19 1.19
C ASN A 247 -18.30 -52.81 1.83
N PHE A 248 -17.79 -51.72 1.24
CA PHE A 248 -18.13 -50.37 1.70
C PHE A 248 -19.66 -50.18 1.67
N ALA A 249 -20.22 -49.70 2.78
CA ALA A 249 -21.65 -49.49 2.89
C ALA A 249 -22.10 -48.19 2.22
N ALA A 250 -23.35 -48.17 1.75
CA ALA A 250 -24.07 -46.94 1.47
C ALA A 250 -24.55 -46.30 2.78
N GLY A 251 -24.46 -44.97 2.89
CA GLY A 251 -24.88 -44.21 4.08
C GLY A 251 -24.10 -44.56 5.36
N ASP A 252 -24.74 -44.40 6.53
CA ASP A 252 -24.11 -44.50 7.85
C ASP A 252 -23.92 -45.96 8.34
N GLY A 253 -23.31 -46.82 7.52
CA GLY A 253 -23.12 -48.24 7.79
C GLY A 253 -22.72 -48.56 9.25
N LYS A 254 -23.53 -49.38 9.94
CA LYS A 254 -23.28 -49.74 11.35
C LYS A 254 -22.10 -50.70 11.52
N ASP A 255 -22.00 -51.68 10.61
CA ASP A 255 -21.03 -52.78 10.70
C ASP A 255 -19.86 -52.62 9.71
N ASN A 256 -20.08 -51.91 8.59
CA ASN A 256 -19.06 -51.60 7.59
C ASN A 256 -18.86 -50.09 7.48
N ALA A 257 -17.64 -49.66 7.15
CA ALA A 257 -17.36 -48.26 6.84
C ALA A 257 -18.19 -47.79 5.63
N ALA A 258 -18.65 -46.55 5.67
CA ALA A 258 -19.34 -45.91 4.56
C ALA A 258 -18.36 -45.55 3.45
N LEU A 259 -18.75 -45.69 2.18
CA LEU A 259 -17.92 -45.24 1.05
C LEU A 259 -17.65 -43.73 1.09
N SER A 260 -18.59 -42.95 1.63
CA SER A 260 -18.45 -41.51 1.84
C SER A 260 -17.23 -41.11 2.67
N LEU A 261 -16.73 -41.99 3.54
CA LEU A 261 -15.49 -41.75 4.30
C LEU A 261 -14.27 -41.69 3.38
N VAL A 262 -14.22 -42.55 2.36
CA VAL A 262 -13.16 -42.56 1.35
C VAL A 262 -13.22 -41.30 0.49
N PHE A 263 -14.44 -40.90 0.09
CA PHE A 263 -14.65 -39.64 -0.63
C PHE A 263 -14.15 -38.43 0.17
N ASN A 264 -14.52 -38.36 1.46
CA ASN A 264 -14.06 -37.29 2.34
C ASN A 264 -12.54 -37.30 2.53
N ALA A 265 -11.94 -38.49 2.73
CA ALA A 265 -10.49 -38.62 2.90
C ALA A 265 -9.69 -38.16 1.67
N CYS A 266 -10.26 -38.27 0.47
CA CYS A 266 -9.65 -37.83 -0.77
C CYS A 266 -10.01 -36.39 -1.17
N GLY A 267 -10.74 -35.67 -0.32
CA GLY A 267 -10.98 -34.24 -0.49
C GLY A 267 -12.16 -33.89 -1.40
N LEU A 268 -13.08 -34.82 -1.66
CA LEU A 268 -14.31 -34.50 -2.38
C LEU A 268 -15.14 -33.47 -1.61
N SER A 269 -15.86 -32.62 -2.35
CA SER A 269 -16.75 -31.63 -1.75
C SER A 269 -17.92 -32.29 -0.99
N GLN A 270 -18.42 -31.60 0.05
CA GLN A 270 -19.57 -32.07 0.82
C GLN A 270 -20.81 -32.28 -0.06
N ASP A 271 -21.02 -31.44 -1.08
CA ASP A 271 -22.17 -31.55 -1.99
C ASP A 271 -22.10 -32.85 -2.80
N THR A 272 -20.94 -33.14 -3.38
CA THR A 272 -20.69 -34.39 -4.12
C THR A 272 -20.82 -35.61 -3.22
N ILE A 273 -20.24 -35.59 -2.02
CA ILE A 273 -20.39 -36.68 -1.04
C ILE A 273 -21.87 -36.93 -0.71
N SER A 274 -22.64 -35.85 -0.51
CA SER A 274 -24.08 -35.95 -0.17
C SER A 274 -24.89 -36.55 -1.32
N ARG A 275 -24.56 -36.21 -2.56
CA ARG A 275 -25.20 -36.78 -3.76
C ARG A 275 -24.89 -38.26 -3.92
N LEU A 276 -23.67 -38.68 -3.57
CA LEU A 276 -23.18 -40.04 -3.76
C LEU A 276 -23.35 -40.96 -2.54
N GLN A 277 -23.91 -40.46 -1.43
CA GLN A 277 -24.05 -41.23 -0.17
C GLN A 277 -24.84 -42.54 -0.31
N HIS A 278 -25.66 -42.66 -1.35
CA HIS A 278 -26.48 -43.84 -1.63
C HIS A 278 -25.71 -44.99 -2.30
N LEU A 279 -24.48 -44.74 -2.76
CA LEU A 279 -23.64 -45.74 -3.41
C LEU A 279 -22.90 -46.60 -2.38
N ASP A 280 -22.96 -47.90 -2.57
CA ASP A 280 -22.07 -48.86 -1.90
C ASP A 280 -20.79 -49.10 -2.73
N GLY A 281 -19.82 -49.81 -2.14
CA GLY A 281 -18.53 -50.06 -2.77
C GLY A 281 -18.63 -50.83 -4.09
N ASN A 282 -19.47 -51.87 -4.12
CA ASN A 282 -19.68 -52.70 -5.31
C ASN A 282 -20.33 -51.90 -6.46
N GLN A 283 -21.34 -51.08 -6.16
CA GLN A 283 -21.96 -50.18 -7.13
C GLN A 283 -20.95 -49.16 -7.66
N PHE A 284 -20.16 -48.57 -6.77
CA PHE A 284 -19.16 -47.58 -7.14
C PHE A 284 -18.06 -48.16 -8.04
N LEU A 285 -17.62 -49.39 -7.80
CA LEU A 285 -16.60 -50.03 -8.64
C LEU A 285 -17.09 -50.38 -10.05
N GLN A 286 -18.39 -50.54 -10.25
CA GLN A 286 -18.98 -50.94 -11.52
C GLN A 286 -19.53 -49.77 -12.35
N VAL A 287 -19.73 -48.60 -11.74
CA VAL A 287 -20.36 -47.45 -12.39
C VAL A 287 -19.39 -46.76 -13.35
N ASN A 288 -19.93 -46.22 -14.45
CA ASN A 288 -19.18 -45.28 -15.27
C ASN A 288 -19.19 -43.90 -14.60
N ILE A 289 -18.02 -43.41 -14.14
CA ILE A 289 -17.93 -42.14 -13.40
C ILE A 289 -18.46 -40.94 -14.19
N SER A 290 -18.21 -40.88 -15.50
CA SER A 290 -18.75 -39.78 -16.33
C SER A 290 -20.27 -39.79 -16.33
N GLN A 291 -20.88 -40.96 -16.50
CA GLN A 291 -22.33 -41.09 -16.48
C GLN A 291 -22.90 -40.80 -15.09
N LEU A 292 -22.22 -41.26 -14.03
CA LEU A 292 -22.62 -40.98 -12.64
C LEU A 292 -22.60 -39.47 -12.37
N CYS A 293 -21.55 -38.77 -12.80
CA CYS A 293 -21.46 -37.32 -12.62
C CYS A 293 -22.59 -36.60 -13.35
N ASP A 294 -22.88 -36.98 -14.59
CA ASP A 294 -23.98 -36.40 -15.36
C ASP A 294 -25.35 -36.70 -14.71
N GLN A 295 -25.56 -37.90 -14.15
CA GLN A 295 -26.82 -38.28 -13.49
C GLN A 295 -27.05 -37.59 -12.14
N GLN A 296 -25.97 -37.25 -11.44
CA GLN A 296 -26.01 -36.65 -10.11
C GLN A 296 -25.77 -35.14 -10.14
N ASP A 297 -25.69 -34.53 -11.33
CA ASP A 297 -25.36 -33.13 -11.56
C ASP A 297 -24.02 -32.70 -10.88
N ILE A 298 -23.02 -33.58 -10.89
CA ILE A 298 -21.66 -33.26 -10.43
C ILE A 298 -20.95 -32.51 -11.56
N THR A 299 -20.94 -31.19 -11.45
CA THR A 299 -20.40 -30.30 -12.48
C THR A 299 -18.95 -29.89 -12.26
N GLN A 300 -18.41 -30.10 -11.04
CA GLN A 300 -17.04 -29.78 -10.70
C GLN A 300 -16.08 -30.81 -11.32
N LEU A 301 -15.17 -30.33 -12.17
CA LEU A 301 -14.19 -31.19 -12.84
C LEU A 301 -13.25 -31.87 -11.84
N GLU A 302 -12.85 -31.16 -10.78
CA GLU A 302 -11.98 -31.66 -9.71
C GLU A 302 -12.58 -32.92 -9.06
N ASP A 303 -13.84 -32.81 -8.58
CA ASP A 303 -14.56 -33.95 -7.98
C ASP A 303 -14.68 -35.12 -8.95
N SER A 304 -14.96 -34.87 -10.24
CA SER A 304 -15.02 -35.93 -11.26
C SER A 304 -13.66 -36.62 -11.47
N CYS A 305 -12.57 -35.87 -11.47
CA CYS A 305 -11.22 -36.43 -11.58
C CYS A 305 -10.86 -37.25 -10.33
N TYR A 306 -11.16 -36.74 -9.13
CA TYR A 306 -10.95 -37.50 -7.89
C TYR A 306 -11.78 -38.79 -7.86
N LEU A 307 -13.04 -38.78 -8.32
CA LEU A 307 -13.85 -39.99 -8.41
C LEU A 307 -13.26 -41.04 -9.34
N ASN A 308 -12.73 -40.63 -10.51
CA ASN A 308 -12.05 -41.54 -11.43
C ASN A 308 -10.78 -42.13 -10.80
N TYR A 309 -9.96 -41.28 -10.20
CA TYR A 309 -8.73 -41.70 -9.52
C TYR A 309 -9.03 -42.67 -8.35
N LEU A 310 -10.03 -42.35 -7.54
CA LEU A 310 -10.48 -43.20 -6.44
C LEU A 310 -11.01 -44.56 -6.88
N GLN A 311 -11.80 -44.59 -7.96
CA GLN A 311 -12.32 -45.84 -8.50
C GLN A 311 -11.17 -46.75 -8.96
N GLU A 312 -10.14 -46.19 -9.59
CA GLU A 312 -8.93 -46.92 -10.00
C GLU A 312 -8.17 -47.48 -8.79
N LEU A 313 -7.90 -46.66 -7.76
CA LEU A 313 -7.23 -47.11 -6.55
C LEU A 313 -8.01 -48.19 -5.78
N LEU A 314 -9.34 -48.03 -5.66
CA LEU A 314 -10.20 -49.03 -5.02
C LEU A 314 -10.21 -50.35 -5.81
N ALA A 315 -10.25 -50.30 -7.15
CA ALA A 315 -10.21 -51.49 -7.99
C ALA A 315 -8.86 -52.23 -7.85
N LEU A 316 -7.76 -51.50 -7.72
CA LEU A 316 -6.42 -52.04 -7.50
C LEU A 316 -6.16 -52.49 -6.06
N LYS A 317 -7.04 -52.11 -5.11
CA LYS A 317 -6.85 -52.31 -3.67
C LYS A 317 -5.54 -51.71 -3.14
N GLN A 318 -5.04 -50.68 -3.81
CA GLN A 318 -3.79 -50.01 -3.48
C GLN A 318 -4.11 -48.56 -3.18
N PHE A 319 -3.93 -48.17 -1.92
CA PHE A 319 -4.07 -46.80 -1.49
C PHE A 319 -2.68 -46.22 -1.26
N PRO A 320 -2.37 -45.04 -1.83
CA PRO A 320 -1.09 -44.42 -1.63
C PRO A 320 -0.90 -44.14 -0.13
N SER A 321 0.15 -44.71 0.45
CA SER A 321 0.60 -44.34 1.79
C SER A 321 1.21 -42.94 1.75
N ILE A 322 1.37 -42.29 2.91
CA ILE A 322 2.12 -41.02 2.99
C ILE A 322 3.50 -41.15 2.32
N LYS A 323 4.15 -42.30 2.51
CA LYS A 323 5.43 -42.61 1.88
C LYS A 323 5.33 -42.62 0.34
N HIS A 324 4.27 -43.21 -0.22
CA HIS A 324 4.03 -43.16 -1.66
C HIS A 324 3.79 -41.73 -2.13
N GLU A 325 3.00 -40.93 -1.41
CA GLU A 325 2.78 -39.52 -1.78
C GLU A 325 4.06 -38.66 -1.74
N GLU A 326 5.07 -39.08 -0.97
CA GLU A 326 6.38 -38.44 -0.90
C GLU A 326 7.37 -38.96 -1.96
N GLU A 327 7.30 -40.25 -2.31
CA GLU A 327 8.27 -40.92 -3.21
C GLU A 327 7.80 -40.97 -4.67
N CYS A 328 6.50 -41.03 -4.93
CA CYS A 328 5.96 -41.12 -6.28
C CYS A 328 6.09 -39.79 -7.02
N VAL A 329 6.80 -39.80 -8.15
CA VAL A 329 7.13 -38.58 -8.91
C VAL A 329 5.90 -37.82 -9.39
N VAL A 330 4.76 -38.51 -9.55
CA VAL A 330 3.49 -37.89 -9.94
C VAL A 330 2.70 -37.42 -8.72
N CYS A 331 2.58 -38.25 -7.67
CA CYS A 331 1.78 -37.89 -6.49
C CYS A 331 2.42 -36.79 -5.64
N CYS A 332 3.75 -36.63 -5.70
CA CYS A 332 4.46 -35.60 -4.96
C CYS A 332 4.29 -34.20 -5.56
N CYS A 333 3.80 -34.07 -6.80
CA CYS A 333 3.40 -32.80 -7.40
C CYS A 333 2.16 -32.25 -6.70
N LYS A 334 2.35 -31.32 -5.75
CA LYS A 334 1.26 -30.76 -4.92
C LYS A 334 0.65 -29.51 -5.54
N THR A 335 1.34 -28.86 -6.46
CA THR A 335 0.88 -27.68 -7.18
C THR A 335 0.88 -27.88 -8.70
N PRO A 336 0.20 -27.03 -9.47
CA PRO A 336 0.27 -27.04 -10.94
C PRO A 336 1.67 -26.84 -11.46
N GLU A 337 2.47 -26.00 -10.82
CA GLU A 337 3.85 -25.73 -11.23
C GLU A 337 4.73 -26.99 -11.11
N ASP A 338 4.57 -27.76 -10.03
CA ASP A 338 5.28 -29.03 -9.86
C ASP A 338 4.92 -30.03 -10.97
N LEU A 339 3.63 -30.09 -11.34
CA LEU A 339 3.12 -30.99 -12.38
C LEU A 339 3.59 -30.56 -13.78
N ILE A 340 3.55 -29.27 -14.08
CA ILE A 340 4.02 -28.72 -15.36
C ILE A 340 5.50 -29.00 -15.54
N PHE A 341 6.30 -28.75 -14.49
CA PHE A 341 7.72 -29.07 -14.50
C PHE A 341 7.97 -30.55 -14.81
N LEU A 342 7.24 -31.46 -14.17
CA LEU A 342 7.33 -32.90 -14.43
C LEU A 342 6.97 -33.25 -15.90
N ILE A 343 5.90 -32.66 -16.43
CA ILE A 343 5.48 -32.87 -17.83
C ILE A 343 6.57 -32.43 -18.81
N GLU A 344 7.16 -31.26 -18.57
CA GLU A 344 8.25 -30.70 -19.39
C GLU A 344 9.54 -31.54 -19.28
N GLU A 345 9.91 -31.98 -18.07
CA GLU A 345 11.11 -32.80 -17.83
C GLU A 345 11.05 -34.15 -18.57
N HIS A 346 9.86 -34.74 -18.67
CA HIS A 346 9.63 -35.99 -19.40
C HIS A 346 9.36 -35.79 -20.91
N GLU A 347 9.58 -34.57 -21.43
CA GLU A 347 9.35 -34.20 -22.83
C GLU A 347 7.93 -34.59 -23.32
N GLN A 348 6.93 -34.44 -22.46
CA GLN A 348 5.53 -34.69 -22.79
C GLN A 348 4.79 -33.38 -23.05
N ASP A 349 3.74 -33.43 -23.86
CA ASP A 349 2.93 -32.25 -24.19
C ASP A 349 1.55 -32.31 -23.54
N PHE A 350 1.24 -31.29 -22.75
CA PHE A 350 -0.10 -31.07 -22.21
C PHE A 350 -0.42 -29.57 -22.17
N ASP A 351 -1.70 -29.24 -22.03
CA ASP A 351 -2.13 -27.86 -21.92
C ASP A 351 -1.77 -27.29 -20.53
N THR A 352 -0.58 -26.69 -20.43
CA THR A 352 -0.07 -26.14 -19.17
C THR A 352 -0.94 -25.01 -18.63
N LYS A 353 -1.46 -24.16 -19.51
CA LYS A 353 -2.36 -23.06 -19.15
C LYS A 353 -3.64 -23.59 -18.49
N PHE A 354 -4.21 -24.67 -19.03
CA PHE A 354 -5.36 -25.32 -18.42
C PHE A 354 -5.05 -25.85 -17.02
N LEU A 355 -3.87 -26.46 -16.81
CA LEU A 355 -3.46 -26.99 -15.52
C LEU A 355 -3.35 -25.88 -14.46
N GLU A 356 -2.75 -24.74 -14.82
CA GLU A 356 -2.65 -23.57 -13.93
C GLU A 356 -4.02 -22.98 -13.60
N GLU A 357 -4.84 -22.71 -14.62
CA GLU A 357 -6.15 -22.06 -14.45
C GLU A 357 -7.13 -22.89 -13.60
N ASN A 358 -6.96 -24.22 -13.59
CA ASN A 358 -7.82 -25.15 -12.86
C ASN A 358 -7.11 -25.81 -11.67
N ASN A 359 -5.95 -25.30 -11.24
CA ASN A 359 -5.18 -25.79 -10.09
C ASN A 359 -4.94 -27.32 -10.09
N PHE A 360 -4.63 -27.91 -11.25
CA PHE A 360 -4.39 -29.35 -11.35
C PHE A 360 -3.06 -29.73 -10.72
N ASN A 361 -3.11 -30.60 -9.71
CA ASN A 361 -1.95 -31.29 -9.16
C ASN A 361 -1.85 -32.71 -9.73
N GLY A 362 -0.82 -33.47 -9.32
CA GLY A 362 -0.58 -34.81 -9.84
C GLY A 362 -1.76 -35.79 -9.65
N LYS A 363 -2.47 -35.73 -8.51
CA LYS A 363 -3.63 -36.61 -8.25
C LYS A 363 -4.80 -36.29 -9.18
N LEU A 364 -5.10 -35.00 -9.37
CA LEU A 364 -6.14 -34.57 -10.31
C LEU A 364 -5.80 -34.95 -11.75
N PHE A 365 -4.53 -34.82 -12.12
CA PHE A 365 -4.04 -35.21 -13.44
C PHE A 365 -4.21 -36.71 -13.72
N LEU A 366 -3.85 -37.56 -12.75
CA LEU A 366 -4.10 -39.00 -12.82
C LEU A 366 -5.60 -39.34 -12.93
N GLY A 367 -6.48 -38.49 -12.40
CA GLY A 367 -7.94 -38.63 -12.52
C GLY A 367 -8.54 -38.25 -13.88
N LEU A 368 -7.77 -37.71 -14.83
CA LEU A 368 -8.29 -37.26 -16.13
C LEU A 368 -8.76 -38.42 -17.02
N SER A 369 -10.08 -38.59 -17.17
CA SER A 369 -10.63 -39.60 -18.06
C SER A 369 -10.52 -39.18 -19.54
N LYS A 370 -10.58 -40.15 -20.46
CA LYS A 370 -10.66 -39.88 -21.90
C LYS A 370 -11.89 -39.05 -22.29
N ALA A 371 -12.92 -38.99 -21.44
CA ALA A 371 -14.10 -38.16 -21.66
C ALA A 371 -13.85 -36.68 -21.31
N HIS A 372 -12.88 -36.37 -20.44
CA HIS A 372 -12.53 -35.01 -20.06
C HIS A 372 -11.70 -34.31 -21.14
N ILE A 373 -10.74 -35.03 -21.75
CA ILE A 373 -9.77 -34.45 -22.69
C ILE A 373 -10.43 -33.71 -23.88
N PRO A 374 -11.47 -34.24 -24.56
CA PRO A 374 -12.14 -33.50 -25.64
C PRO A 374 -12.84 -32.22 -25.17
N ARG A 375 -13.27 -32.15 -23.89
CA ARG A 375 -13.86 -30.94 -23.32
C ARG A 375 -12.78 -29.89 -23.06
N ILE A 376 -11.62 -30.31 -22.56
CA ILE A 376 -10.45 -29.46 -22.33
C ILE A 376 -9.94 -28.89 -23.66
N GLN A 377 -9.74 -29.75 -24.66
CA GLN A 377 -9.24 -29.36 -25.99
C GLN A 377 -10.17 -28.37 -26.70
N LYS A 378 -11.50 -28.48 -26.52
CA LYS A 378 -12.45 -27.49 -27.05
C LYS A 378 -12.36 -26.13 -26.35
N ALA A 379 -11.98 -26.12 -25.07
CA ALA A 379 -11.87 -24.89 -24.30
C ALA A 379 -10.59 -24.10 -24.66
N THR A 380 -9.50 -24.80 -24.99
CA THR A 380 -8.19 -24.17 -25.19
C THR A 380 -7.65 -24.19 -26.62
N GLY A 381 -7.96 -25.24 -27.40
CA GLY A 381 -7.65 -25.35 -28.83
C GLY A 381 -6.17 -25.51 -29.18
N THR A 382 -5.30 -25.83 -28.22
CA THR A 382 -3.83 -25.75 -28.33
C THR A 382 -3.16 -27.04 -28.80
N LEU A 383 -3.66 -28.21 -28.36
CA LEU A 383 -3.03 -29.52 -28.57
C LEU A 383 -4.00 -30.56 -29.15
N ASP A 384 -3.46 -31.61 -29.76
CA ASP A 384 -4.23 -32.74 -30.26
C ASP A 384 -4.75 -33.63 -29.11
N VAL A 385 -6.00 -34.11 -29.24
CA VAL A 385 -6.66 -34.92 -28.21
C VAL A 385 -5.90 -36.23 -27.95
N GLN A 386 -5.33 -36.87 -28.98
CA GLN A 386 -4.59 -38.13 -28.78
C GLN A 386 -3.29 -37.89 -28.03
N GLN A 387 -2.62 -36.77 -28.29
CA GLN A 387 -1.39 -36.38 -27.59
C GLN A 387 -1.65 -36.19 -26.10
N MET A 388 -2.69 -35.41 -25.75
CA MET A 388 -3.08 -35.21 -24.35
C MET A 388 -3.49 -36.52 -23.65
N ILE A 389 -4.21 -37.41 -24.33
CA ILE A 389 -4.55 -38.74 -23.80
C ILE A 389 -3.27 -39.56 -23.56
N SER A 390 -2.34 -39.55 -24.52
CA SER A 390 -1.08 -40.28 -24.43
C SER A 390 -0.26 -39.81 -23.22
N THR A 391 -0.18 -38.51 -22.98
CA THR A 391 0.55 -37.94 -21.84
C THR A 391 -0.07 -38.34 -20.51
N VAL A 392 -1.41 -38.28 -20.37
CA VAL A 392 -2.07 -38.77 -19.14
C VAL A 392 -1.82 -40.26 -18.94
N SER A 393 -1.92 -41.06 -20.00
CA SER A 393 -1.62 -42.50 -19.94
C SER A 393 -0.18 -42.78 -19.53
N TYR A 394 0.79 -42.03 -20.06
CA TYR A 394 2.20 -42.16 -19.71
C TYR A 394 2.45 -41.97 -18.22
N PHE A 395 1.91 -40.90 -17.61
CA PHE A 395 2.10 -40.64 -16.19
C PHE A 395 1.31 -41.59 -15.29
N ARG A 396 0.17 -42.13 -15.76
CA ARG A 396 -0.52 -43.23 -15.07
C ARG A 396 0.34 -44.49 -15.04
N ASP A 397 1.00 -44.84 -16.14
CA ASP A 397 1.87 -46.02 -16.18
C ASP A 397 3.05 -45.88 -15.20
N ILE A 398 3.66 -44.69 -15.09
CA ILE A 398 4.69 -44.39 -14.09
C ILE A 398 4.13 -44.57 -12.68
N HIS A 399 2.98 -43.95 -12.38
CA HIS A 399 2.35 -44.03 -11.07
C HIS A 399 2.01 -45.48 -10.67
N LEU A 400 1.46 -46.28 -11.61
CA LEU A 400 1.13 -47.68 -11.39
C LEU A 400 2.37 -48.54 -11.14
N GLN A 401 3.46 -48.30 -11.86
CA GLN A 401 4.73 -49.01 -11.61
C GLN A 401 5.23 -48.75 -10.19
N GLU A 402 5.20 -47.50 -9.73
CA GLU A 402 5.60 -47.14 -8.37
C GLU A 402 4.67 -47.72 -7.31
N LEU A 403 3.35 -47.72 -7.54
CA LEU A 403 2.37 -48.37 -6.65
C LEU A 403 2.58 -49.88 -6.50
N THR A 404 3.11 -50.56 -7.52
CA THR A 404 3.37 -52.02 -7.47
C THR A 404 4.73 -52.39 -6.88
N ASN A 405 5.67 -51.44 -6.80
CA ASN A 405 7.01 -51.67 -6.25
C ASN A 405 7.08 -51.53 -4.72
N HIS A 406 5.98 -51.11 -4.09
CA HIS A 406 5.82 -50.93 -2.64
C HIS A 406 4.69 -51.81 -2.10
#